data_AF-A0A653CQN2-F1
#
_entry.id   AF-A0A653CQN2-F1
#
_cell.length_a   1.000
_cell.length_b   1.000
_cell.length_c   1.000
_cell.angle_alpha   90.00
_cell.angle_beta   90.00
_cell.angle_gamma   90.00
#
_symmetry.space_group_name_H-M   'P 1'
#
loop_
_entity.id
_entity.type
_entity.pdbx_description
1 polymer ?
#
loop_
_entity_poly.entity_id
_entity_poly.type
_entity_poly.pdbx_seq_one_letter_code
_entity_poly.pdbx_strand_id
1 'polypeptide(L)'
;MYFTDVSVYNSMIDVVFKVHFDMSPVKTRKQNSRKLPSIVWGPTCCSNDKISGDVIYLPELFVGDWLKIHDTGAYSISVASHFNGFPLPNVHAFIRKEDVIFLTEKVDHPLPKEKFVFGDSIEGLLTGLTLPSRYITNYF
;
A
#
# COMPACT_ATOMS: atom_id res chain seq x y z
N MET A 1 -2.54 -15.93 -11.83
CA MET A 1 -3.21 -14.61 -11.78
C MET A 1 -3.66 -14.38 -10.37
N TYR A 2 -3.61 -13.14 -9.89
CA TYR A 2 -4.00 -12.76 -8.53
C TYR A 2 -4.90 -11.53 -8.56
N PHE A 3 -5.82 -11.43 -7.60
CA PHE A 3 -6.73 -10.29 -7.42
C PHE A 3 -6.45 -9.65 -6.06
N THR A 4 -6.49 -8.32 -6.01
CA THR A 4 -6.22 -7.52 -4.82
C THR A 4 -7.39 -6.58 -4.53
N ASP A 5 -7.34 -5.89 -3.40
CA ASP A 5 -8.28 -4.84 -2.96
C ASP A 5 -7.90 -3.43 -3.48
N VAL A 6 -6.77 -3.34 -4.17
CA VAL A 6 -6.25 -2.13 -4.81
C VAL A 6 -6.53 -2.16 -6.30
N SER A 7 -7.06 -1.06 -6.85
CA SER A 7 -7.39 -0.92 -8.28
C SER A 7 -6.62 0.22 -8.93
N VAL A 8 -6.63 0.20 -10.26
CA VAL A 8 -6.32 1.36 -11.11
C VAL A 8 -7.14 2.60 -10.69
N TYR A 9 -8.34 2.40 -10.16
CA TYR A 9 -9.28 3.49 -9.86
C TYR A 9 -9.17 4.07 -8.45
N ASN A 10 -8.72 3.30 -7.46
CA ASN A 10 -8.66 3.76 -6.06
C ASN A 10 -7.23 4.09 -5.57
N SER A 11 -6.19 3.74 -6.33
CA SER A 11 -4.81 4.13 -6.00
C SER A 11 -3.76 3.88 -7.10
N MET A 12 -4.06 3.15 -8.18
CA MET A 12 -3.05 2.74 -9.16
C MET A 12 -3.26 3.32 -10.56
N ILE A 13 -3.74 4.56 -10.67
CA ILE A 13 -4.05 5.17 -11.97
C ILE A 13 -2.82 5.30 -12.87
N ASP A 14 -1.64 5.42 -12.27
CA ASP A 14 -0.36 5.57 -12.96
C ASP A 14 -0.05 4.39 -13.90
N VAL A 15 -0.65 3.23 -13.65
CA VAL A 15 -0.54 2.06 -14.54
C VAL A 15 -1.11 2.36 -15.93
N VAL A 16 -2.16 3.21 -16.02
CA VAL A 16 -2.71 3.68 -17.30
C VAL A 16 -1.66 4.48 -18.08
N PHE A 17 -0.80 5.22 -17.37
CA PHE A 17 0.30 6.00 -17.91
C PHE A 17 1.60 5.20 -18.06
N LYS A 18 1.52 3.86 -17.99
CA LYS A 18 2.66 2.95 -18.15
C LYS A 18 3.75 3.10 -17.08
N VAL A 19 3.38 3.56 -15.90
CA VAL A 19 4.25 3.45 -14.73
C VAL A 19 4.28 1.99 -14.29
N HIS A 20 5.48 1.46 -14.12
CA HIS A 20 5.72 0.12 -13.60
C HIS A 20 5.99 0.20 -12.11
N PHE A 21 5.36 -0.70 -11.37
CA PHE A 21 5.52 -0.80 -9.93
C PHE A 21 6.24 -2.08 -9.56
N ASP A 22 7.22 -1.96 -8.69
CA ASP A 22 7.82 -3.13 -8.05
C ASP A 22 6.84 -3.71 -7.04
N MET A 23 6.66 -5.02 -7.12
CA MET A 23 5.76 -5.78 -6.26
C MET A 23 6.50 -6.91 -5.58
N SER A 24 6.42 -6.97 -4.25
CA SER A 24 7.10 -7.98 -3.44
C SER A 24 6.18 -8.47 -2.33
N PRO A 25 6.11 -9.77 -2.06
CA PRO A 25 5.20 -10.26 -1.05
C PRO A 25 5.73 -10.01 0.37
N VAL A 26 4.82 -9.74 1.30
CA VAL A 26 5.12 -9.51 2.72
C VAL A 26 4.99 -10.86 3.45
N LYS A 27 6.13 -11.42 3.89
CA LYS A 27 6.20 -12.70 4.65
C LYS A 27 5.37 -13.83 4.01
N THR A 28 5.88 -14.44 2.94
CA THR A 28 5.22 -15.63 2.36
C THR A 28 5.58 -16.90 3.11
N ARG A 29 4.67 -17.88 3.08
CA ARG A 29 4.92 -19.25 3.58
C ARG A 29 6.06 -19.95 2.83
N LYS A 30 6.41 -19.48 1.63
CA LYS A 30 7.42 -20.06 0.73
C LYS A 30 8.32 -18.97 0.11
N GLN A 31 9.07 -18.22 0.93
CA GLN A 31 9.96 -17.13 0.47
C GLN A 31 11.01 -17.56 -0.56
N ASN A 32 11.34 -18.87 -0.65
CA ASN A 32 12.32 -19.43 -1.57
C ASN A 32 11.71 -20.32 -2.67
N SER A 33 10.40 -20.19 -2.93
CA SER A 33 9.77 -20.93 -4.02
C SER A 33 10.11 -20.36 -5.39
N ARG A 34 10.06 -21.21 -6.42
CA ARG A 34 10.18 -20.81 -7.83
C ARG A 34 9.16 -19.71 -8.13
N LYS A 35 9.63 -18.61 -8.71
CA LYS A 35 8.74 -17.55 -9.21
C LYS A 35 8.05 -17.98 -10.51
N LEU A 36 6.77 -17.68 -10.61
CA LEU A 36 5.90 -18.01 -11.73
C LEU A 36 5.43 -16.73 -12.43
N PRO A 37 5.29 -16.75 -13.77
CA PRO A 37 4.72 -15.63 -14.51
C PRO A 37 3.29 -15.37 -14.02
N SER A 38 3.04 -14.12 -13.64
CA SER A 38 1.86 -13.69 -12.90
C SER A 38 1.36 -12.35 -13.42
N ILE A 39 0.05 -12.15 -13.32
CA ILE A 39 -0.63 -10.88 -13.56
C ILE A 39 -1.45 -10.57 -12.32
N VAL A 40 -1.38 -9.33 -11.86
CA VAL A 40 -2.12 -8.85 -10.68
C VAL A 40 -3.22 -7.90 -11.14
N TRP A 41 -4.42 -8.15 -10.66
CA TRP A 41 -5.65 -7.43 -10.99
C TRP A 41 -6.20 -6.73 -9.75
N GLY A 42 -6.91 -5.63 -9.99
CA GLY A 42 -7.72 -4.99 -8.98
C GLY A 42 -9.10 -5.63 -8.83
N PRO A 43 -9.90 -5.14 -7.88
CA PRO A 43 -11.18 -5.73 -7.50
C PRO A 43 -12.34 -5.35 -8.42
N THR A 44 -12.16 -4.42 -9.37
CA THR A 44 -13.29 -3.92 -10.16
C THR A 44 -13.69 -4.89 -11.27
N CYS A 45 -14.91 -4.73 -11.77
CA CYS A 45 -15.39 -5.48 -12.94
C CYS A 45 -14.84 -4.95 -14.27
N CYS A 46 -13.89 -4.00 -14.25
CA CYS A 46 -13.35 -3.42 -15.45
C CYS A 46 -12.19 -4.28 -16.00
N SER A 47 -12.21 -4.56 -17.30
CA SER A 47 -11.13 -5.28 -17.99
C SER A 47 -9.78 -4.55 -17.96
N ASN A 48 -9.77 -3.25 -17.65
CA ASN A 48 -8.56 -2.44 -17.59
C ASN A 48 -7.97 -2.37 -16.17
N ASP A 49 -8.61 -3.01 -15.18
CA ASP A 49 -8.15 -3.01 -13.79
C ASP A 49 -7.03 -4.02 -13.55
N LYS A 50 -5.98 -3.92 -14.36
CA LYS A 50 -4.78 -4.74 -14.31
C LYS A 50 -3.65 -3.91 -13.70
N ILE A 51 -3.36 -4.10 -12.42
CA ILE A 51 -2.43 -3.24 -11.67
C ILE A 51 -0.94 -3.57 -11.93
N SER A 52 -0.59 -4.80 -12.33
CA SER A 52 0.81 -5.11 -12.65
C SER A 52 1.27 -4.53 -13.99
N GLY A 53 0.34 -4.04 -14.82
CA GLY A 53 0.61 -3.55 -16.19
C GLY A 53 1.00 -4.67 -17.15
N ASP A 54 2.10 -5.36 -16.86
CA ASP A 54 2.66 -6.49 -17.60
C ASP A 54 2.75 -7.76 -16.73
N VAL A 55 3.30 -8.82 -17.32
CA VAL A 55 3.61 -10.06 -16.60
C VAL A 55 4.79 -9.82 -15.66
N ILE A 56 4.59 -10.14 -14.38
CA ILE A 56 5.61 -10.10 -13.34
C ILE A 56 5.90 -11.51 -12.82
N TYR A 57 7.00 -11.68 -12.10
CA TYR A 57 7.40 -12.98 -11.54
C TYR A 57 7.27 -12.98 -10.02
N LEU A 58 6.27 -13.69 -9.52
CA LEU A 58 5.97 -13.80 -8.09
C LEU A 58 6.10 -15.26 -7.63
N PRO A 59 6.49 -15.53 -6.37
CA PRO A 59 6.30 -16.86 -5.80
C PRO A 59 4.81 -17.20 -5.76
N GLU A 60 4.49 -18.47 -5.48
CA GLU A 60 3.10 -18.87 -5.24
C GLU A 60 2.52 -18.12 -4.03
N LEU A 61 1.43 -17.39 -4.25
CA LEU A 61 0.65 -16.67 -3.24
C LEU A 61 -0.71 -17.33 -3.03
N PHE A 62 -1.23 -17.21 -1.82
CA PHE A 62 -2.56 -17.66 -1.42
C PHE A 62 -3.44 -16.49 -1.00
N VAL A 63 -4.76 -16.69 -1.01
CA VAL A 63 -5.71 -15.70 -0.47
C VAL A 63 -5.33 -15.37 0.97
N GLY A 64 -5.27 -14.07 1.27
CA GLY A 64 -4.82 -13.53 2.57
C GLY A 64 -3.31 -13.27 2.68
N ASP A 65 -2.50 -13.70 1.69
CA ASP A 65 -1.10 -13.25 1.61
C ASP A 65 -1.05 -11.79 1.14
N TRP A 66 -0.10 -11.02 1.68
CA TRP A 66 0.03 -9.60 1.39
C TRP A 66 1.06 -9.34 0.30
N LEU A 67 0.74 -8.43 -0.63
CA LEU A 67 1.65 -7.95 -1.66
C LEU A 67 1.96 -6.47 -1.41
N LYS A 68 3.23 -6.16 -1.17
CA LYS A 68 3.69 -4.77 -1.08
C LYS A 68 3.96 -4.23 -2.49
N ILE A 69 3.37 -3.08 -2.79
CA ILE A 69 3.65 -2.29 -3.98
C ILE A 69 4.48 -1.08 -3.56
N HIS A 70 5.63 -0.86 -4.19
CA HIS A 70 6.55 0.21 -3.79
C HIS A 70 6.30 1.50 -4.60
N ASP A 71 6.77 2.62 -4.06
CA ASP A 71 6.83 3.93 -4.75
C ASP A 71 5.47 4.48 -5.25
N THR A 72 4.38 4.16 -4.57
CA THR A 72 3.00 4.57 -4.91
C THR A 72 2.58 5.91 -4.30
N GLY A 73 3.53 6.77 -3.91
CA GLY A 73 3.22 8.00 -3.15
C GLY A 73 2.73 9.18 -4.00
N ALA A 74 3.18 9.30 -5.25
CA ALA A 74 2.86 10.41 -6.13
C ALA A 74 1.68 10.05 -7.04
N TYR A 75 0.74 10.98 -7.22
CA TYR A 75 -0.40 10.86 -8.15
C TYR A 75 -1.30 9.62 -7.98
N SER A 76 -1.19 8.93 -6.85
CA SER A 76 -2.02 7.78 -6.46
C SER A 76 -3.35 8.24 -5.84
N ILE A 77 -3.43 8.36 -4.52
CA ILE A 77 -4.67 8.70 -3.80
C ILE A 77 -5.22 10.09 -4.17
N SER A 78 -4.37 11.01 -4.65
CA SER A 78 -4.76 12.37 -5.03
C SER A 78 -5.80 12.44 -6.16
N VAL A 79 -5.92 11.39 -6.97
CA VAL A 79 -6.86 11.31 -8.10
C VAL A 79 -7.73 10.05 -8.05
N ALA A 80 -7.77 9.40 -6.88
CA ALA A 80 -8.52 8.17 -6.67
C ALA A 80 -10.03 8.40 -6.64
N SER A 81 -10.78 7.34 -6.93
CA SER A 81 -12.23 7.32 -7.01
C SER A 81 -12.82 6.08 -6.34
N HIS A 82 -14.10 6.17 -5.99
CA HIS A 82 -14.91 5.05 -5.50
C HIS A 82 -15.57 4.27 -6.64
N PHE A 83 -14.88 4.10 -7.77
CA PHE A 83 -15.41 3.33 -8.89
C PHE A 83 -15.77 1.90 -8.46
N ASN A 84 -16.90 1.37 -8.95
CA ASN A 84 -17.53 0.12 -8.47
C ASN A 84 -17.85 0.07 -6.95
N GLY A 85 -17.80 1.20 -6.24
CA GLY A 85 -18.12 1.28 -4.82
C GLY A 85 -16.99 0.85 -3.87
N PHE A 86 -15.77 0.60 -4.38
CA PHE A 86 -14.64 0.23 -3.54
C PHE A 86 -14.12 1.42 -2.72
N PRO A 87 -13.70 1.21 -1.47
CA PRO A 87 -13.13 2.27 -0.65
C PRO A 87 -11.73 2.68 -1.14
N LEU A 88 -11.28 3.84 -0.68
CA LEU A 88 -9.89 4.27 -0.85
C LEU A 88 -8.99 3.55 0.16
N PRO A 89 -7.72 3.25 -0.18
CA PRO A 89 -6.77 2.71 0.78
C PRO A 89 -6.55 3.66 1.96
N ASN A 90 -6.39 3.11 3.16
CA ASN A 90 -6.04 3.89 4.33
C ASN A 90 -4.59 4.37 4.25
N VAL A 91 -4.33 5.60 4.70
CA VAL A 91 -2.99 6.17 4.77
C VAL A 91 -2.56 6.30 6.22
N HIS A 92 -1.51 5.58 6.58
CA HIS A 92 -0.86 5.68 7.89
C HIS A 92 0.48 6.38 7.74
N ALA A 93 0.57 7.62 8.19
CA ALA A 93 1.82 8.37 8.21
C ALA A 93 2.69 7.92 9.39
N PHE A 94 3.97 7.69 9.13
CA PHE A 94 4.97 7.40 10.16
C PHE A 94 6.17 8.33 10.00
N ILE A 95 6.83 8.60 11.13
CA ILE A 95 8.05 9.41 11.18
C ILE A 95 8.97 8.82 12.25
N ARG A 96 10.28 8.83 12.00
CA ARG A 96 11.25 8.41 13.00
C ARG A 96 11.29 9.43 14.13
N LYS A 97 11.49 8.98 15.37
CA LYS A 97 11.44 9.84 16.55
C LYS A 97 12.46 10.98 16.48
N GLU A 98 13.63 10.71 15.93
CA GLU A 98 14.71 11.68 15.69
C GLU A 98 14.31 12.77 14.69
N ASP A 99 13.47 12.47 13.70
CA ASP A 99 13.03 13.42 12.67
C ASP A 99 11.89 14.32 13.18
N VAL A 100 11.17 13.92 14.23
CA VAL A 100 10.10 14.74 14.83
C VAL A 100 10.64 16.05 15.37
N ILE A 101 11.87 16.06 15.91
CA ILE A 101 12.52 17.28 16.40
C ILE A 101 12.65 18.30 15.26
N PHE A 102 13.02 17.84 14.06
CA PHE A 102 13.13 18.72 12.90
C PHE A 102 11.78 19.38 12.57
N LEU A 103 10.70 18.61 12.48
CA LEU A 103 9.38 19.14 12.14
C LEU A 103 8.72 19.99 13.23
N THR A 104 9.12 19.81 14.49
CA THR A 104 8.49 20.47 15.64
C THR A 104 9.29 21.68 16.15
N GLU A 105 10.55 21.84 15.71
CA GLU A 105 11.43 22.89 16.25
C GLU A 105 12.29 23.60 15.20
N LYS A 106 12.53 23.03 14.01
CA LYS A 106 13.55 23.54 13.06
C LYS A 106 13.02 24.02 11.71
N VAL A 107 11.71 23.97 11.48
CA VAL A 107 11.07 24.46 10.25
C VAL A 107 10.43 25.83 10.48
N ASP A 108 10.25 26.64 9.42
CA ASP A 108 9.65 27.99 9.51
C ASP A 108 8.25 27.98 10.13
N HIS A 109 7.52 26.86 9.97
CA HIS A 109 6.20 26.63 10.55
C HIS A 109 6.17 25.29 11.30
N PRO A 110 6.58 25.26 12.58
CA PRO A 110 6.67 24.02 13.34
C PRO A 110 5.31 23.36 13.55
N LEU A 111 5.27 22.03 13.42
CA LEU A 111 4.08 21.24 13.70
C LEU A 111 3.95 20.97 15.22
N PRO A 112 2.73 21.01 15.79
CA PRO A 112 2.51 20.66 17.20
C PRO A 112 2.90 19.21 17.49
N LYS A 113 3.57 18.94 18.62
CA LYS A 113 3.99 17.58 19.01
C LYS A 113 2.81 16.63 19.20
N GLU A 114 1.65 17.17 19.55
CA GLU A 114 0.39 16.43 19.78
C GLU A 114 -0.19 15.84 18.48
N LYS A 115 0.29 16.28 17.31
CA LYS A 115 -0.09 15.70 16.01
C LYS A 115 0.62 14.39 15.68
N PHE A 116 1.62 13.99 16.47
CA PHE A 116 2.43 12.79 16.20
C PHE A 116 2.10 11.67 17.17
N VAL A 117 2.00 10.44 16.65
CA VAL A 117 1.83 9.22 17.43
C VAL A 117 3.11 8.40 17.34
N PHE A 118 3.61 7.93 18.47
CA PHE A 118 4.84 7.14 18.54
C PHE A 118 4.51 5.66 18.71
N GLY A 119 5.20 4.79 17.96
CA GLY A 119 5.07 3.33 18.05
C GLY A 119 6.44 2.65 17.97
N ASP A 120 6.50 1.38 18.39
CA ASP A 120 7.78 0.69 18.68
C ASP A 120 8.41 -0.02 17.48
N SER A 121 7.67 -0.27 16.37
CA SER A 121 8.25 -0.90 15.18
C SER A 121 7.51 -0.59 13.87
N ILE A 122 8.27 -0.51 12.77
CA ILE A 122 7.74 -0.33 11.40
C ILE A 122 6.86 -1.51 10.98
N GLU A 123 7.17 -2.75 11.38
CA GLU A 123 6.35 -3.92 11.05
C GLU A 123 4.98 -3.92 11.75
N GLY A 124 4.90 -3.38 12.97
CA GLY A 124 3.63 -3.18 13.66
C GLY A 124 2.77 -2.07 13.03
N LEU A 125 3.41 -1.06 12.44
CA LEU A 125 2.79 0.06 11.73
C LEU A 125 2.32 -0.33 10.32
N LEU A 126 3.09 -1.15 9.60
CA LEU A 126 2.80 -1.59 8.23
C LEU A 126 1.65 -2.61 8.12
N THR A 127 1.37 -3.33 9.20
CA THR A 127 0.33 -4.39 9.21
C THR A 127 -0.98 -3.92 9.83
N GLY A 128 -1.02 -2.74 10.47
CA GLY A 128 -2.15 -2.30 11.29
C GLY A 128 -2.38 -3.13 12.56
N LEU A 129 -1.74 -4.30 12.71
CA LEU A 129 -1.98 -5.28 13.78
C LEU A 129 -1.55 -4.81 15.19
N THR A 130 -0.80 -3.71 15.30
CA THR A 130 -0.35 -3.17 16.60
C THR A 130 -0.89 -1.78 16.92
N LEU A 131 -1.74 -1.22 16.05
CA LEU A 131 -2.38 0.06 16.32
C LEU A 131 -3.59 -0.13 17.25
N PRO A 132 -3.91 0.85 18.15
CA PRO A 132 -5.17 0.84 18.89
C PRO A 132 -6.35 0.69 17.92
N SER A 133 -7.37 -0.09 18.29
CA SER A 133 -8.49 -0.52 17.43
C SER A 133 -9.18 0.59 16.62
N ARG A 134 -9.06 1.84 17.05
CA ARG A 134 -9.55 3.03 16.34
C ARG A 134 -8.81 3.39 15.04
N TYR A 135 -7.68 2.75 14.74
CA TYR A 135 -6.90 2.95 13.51
C TYR A 135 -6.74 1.66 12.68
N ILE A 136 -7.39 0.57 13.10
CA ILE A 136 -7.45 -0.68 12.32
C ILE A 136 -8.74 -0.62 11.51
N THR A 137 -8.63 -0.27 10.23
CA THR A 137 -9.72 -0.45 9.27
C THR A 137 -9.41 -1.67 8.42
N ASN A 138 -9.68 -2.84 9.00
CA ASN A 138 -9.82 -4.07 8.25
C ASN A 138 -10.96 -3.91 7.24
N TYR A 139 -10.66 -4.03 5.95
CA TYR A 139 -11.63 -4.50 4.98
C TYR A 139 -10.94 -5.56 4.11
N PHE A 140 -11.72 -6.60 3.81
CA PHE A 140 -11.34 -7.96 3.40
C PHE A 140 -10.45 -8.09 2.16
#